data_AF-A0A835S830-F1
#
_entry.id   AF-A0A835S830-F1
#
_cell.length_a   1.000
_cell.length_b   1.000
_cell.length_c   1.000
_cell.angle_alpha   90.00
_cell.angle_beta   90.00
_cell.angle_gamma   90.00
#
_symmetry.space_group_name_H-M   'P 1'
#
loop_
_entity.id
_entity.type
_entity.pdbx_description
1 polymer ?
#
loop_
_entity_poly.entity_id
_entity_poly.type
_entity_poly.pdbx_seq_one_letter_code
_entity_poly.pdbx_strand_id
1 'polypeptide(L)'
;MRMGFTFKISKLLPRKSVSCHHFFQCAIQKIDVDSTGIVTRDSFVDYWITRNTMTMDMATLIFNILKQHDHNYLSQEDFKPVLRELLVSHPGLEFLLSTPEFQDRYAETVVYRIFYYINRSGNGHLTQRELKRGNLISAMQHADEEEDINKVLRYFSYEHFYVIYCKFWELDTDHDFLIDKENLIRYGSHALHIGLWTEFLHRFLGNSQAR
;
A
#
# COMPACT_ATOMS: atom_id res chain seq x y z
N MET A 1 14.36 40.35 7.04
CA MET A 1 13.90 39.61 8.22
C MET A 1 12.78 38.65 7.78
N ARG A 2 13.12 37.45 7.30
CA ARG A 2 12.16 36.36 7.07
C ARG A 2 12.65 35.21 7.94
N MET A 3 12.11 35.10 9.15
CA MET A 3 12.34 33.94 10.01
C MET A 3 11.64 32.75 9.34
N GLY A 4 12.41 31.97 8.58
CA GLY A 4 11.99 30.66 8.10
C GLY A 4 11.92 29.73 9.30
N PHE A 5 10.74 29.62 9.92
CA PHE A 5 10.52 28.61 10.93
C PHE A 5 10.35 27.26 10.23
N THR A 6 11.40 26.45 10.22
CA THR A 6 11.30 24.99 10.08
C THR A 6 10.55 24.45 11.30
N PHE A 7 9.23 24.42 11.23
CA PHE A 7 8.41 23.74 12.23
C PHE A 7 8.49 22.23 11.98
N LYS A 8 8.86 21.44 12.99
CA LYS A 8 8.61 19.99 12.96
C LYS A 8 7.09 19.80 12.83
N ILE A 9 6.64 19.33 11.66
CA ILE A 9 5.22 19.12 11.31
C ILE A 9 4.50 18.28 12.37
N SER A 10 5.23 17.41 13.09
CA SER A 10 4.73 16.64 14.24
C SER A 10 4.08 17.46 15.36
N LYS A 11 4.34 18.78 15.47
CA LYS A 11 3.69 19.66 16.46
C LYS A 11 2.35 20.26 16.01
N LEU A 12 2.03 20.23 14.71
CA LEU A 12 0.79 20.79 14.14
C LEU A 12 -0.30 19.72 13.95
N LEU A 13 0.05 18.45 14.08
CA LEU A 13 -0.88 17.35 13.91
C LEU A 13 -1.73 17.13 15.17
N PRO A 14 -3.06 16.95 15.05
CA PRO A 14 -3.87 16.41 16.14
C PRO A 14 -3.22 15.17 16.75
N ARG A 15 -3.30 14.96 18.07
CA ARG A 15 -2.68 13.79 18.73
C ARG A 15 -3.11 12.44 18.11
N LYS A 16 -4.31 12.36 17.53
CA LYS A 16 -4.82 11.16 16.84
C LYS A 16 -4.15 10.88 15.48
N SER A 17 -3.62 11.91 14.83
CA SER A 17 -2.94 11.82 13.53
C SER A 17 -1.48 11.37 13.63
N VAL A 18 -0.86 11.46 14.80
CA VAL A 18 0.55 11.07 14.99
C VAL A 18 0.77 9.56 14.84
N SER A 19 -0.30 8.76 14.88
CA SER A 19 -0.26 7.28 14.80
C SER A 19 -0.08 6.72 13.38
N CYS A 20 0.10 7.57 12.36
CA CYS A 20 0.17 7.20 10.93
C CYS A 20 1.28 7.99 10.18
N HIS A 21 2.50 8.02 10.71
CA HIS A 21 3.65 8.80 10.25
C HIS A 21 3.90 8.71 8.74
N HIS A 22 3.97 7.49 8.17
CA HIS A 22 4.23 7.27 6.75
C HIS A 22 3.16 7.89 5.84
N PHE A 23 1.91 7.96 6.31
CA PHE A 23 0.83 8.60 5.56
C PHE A 23 0.85 10.12 5.64
N PHE A 24 1.31 10.67 6.77
CA PHE A 24 1.45 12.11 6.90
C PHE A 24 2.47 12.65 5.92
N GLN A 25 3.53 11.89 5.64
CA GLN A 25 4.48 12.24 4.60
C GLN A 25 3.84 12.25 3.20
N CYS A 26 2.98 11.27 2.90
CA CYS A 26 2.23 11.23 1.64
C CYS A 26 1.24 12.42 1.52
N ALA A 27 0.60 12.83 2.61
CA ALA A 27 -0.23 14.03 2.64
C ALA A 27 0.58 15.32 2.40
N ILE A 28 1.80 15.39 2.95
CA ILE A 28 2.73 16.51 2.72
C ILE A 28 3.12 16.57 1.24
N GLN A 29 3.42 15.44 0.61
CA GLN A 29 3.72 15.38 -0.84
C GLN A 29 2.57 15.88 -1.70
N LYS A 30 1.30 15.65 -1.30
CA LYS A 30 0.14 16.22 -2.03
C LYS A 30 -0.04 17.72 -1.85
N ILE A 31 0.48 18.30 -0.77
CA ILE A 31 0.44 19.75 -0.52
C ILE A 31 1.63 20.43 -1.20
N ASP A 32 2.77 19.77 -1.23
CA ASP A 32 3.97 20.18 -1.97
C ASP A 32 3.87 19.78 -3.45
N VAL A 33 2.93 20.40 -4.16
CA VAL A 33 2.62 20.12 -5.58
C VAL A 33 3.88 20.22 -6.46
N ASP A 34 4.82 21.09 -6.09
CA ASP A 34 6.06 21.35 -6.83
C ASP A 34 7.25 20.49 -6.35
N SER A 35 7.04 19.56 -5.40
CA SER A 35 8.09 18.70 -4.82
C SER A 35 9.31 19.48 -4.32
N THR A 36 9.08 20.68 -3.81
CA THR A 36 10.12 21.62 -3.36
C THR A 36 10.74 21.23 -2.02
N GLY A 37 10.12 20.27 -1.32
CA GLY A 37 10.43 19.90 0.06
C GLY A 37 9.93 20.93 1.09
N ILE A 38 9.21 21.97 0.67
CA ILE A 38 8.86 23.13 1.51
C ILE A 38 7.35 23.38 1.43
N VAL A 39 6.64 23.01 2.50
CA VAL A 39 5.23 23.36 2.68
C VAL A 39 5.10 24.53 3.64
N THR A 40 4.42 25.60 3.22
CA THR A 40 4.14 26.73 4.10
C THR A 40 3.07 26.36 5.14
N ARG A 41 3.12 26.98 6.31
CA ARG A 41 2.09 26.78 7.35
C ARG A 41 0.70 27.10 6.81
N ASP A 42 0.56 28.19 6.06
CA ASP A 42 -0.74 28.65 5.56
C ASP A 42 -1.28 27.69 4.50
N SER A 43 -0.45 27.19 3.58
CA SER A 43 -0.89 26.17 2.60
C SER A 43 -1.27 24.84 3.27
N PHE A 44 -0.56 24.44 4.33
CA PHE A 44 -0.92 23.26 5.12
C PHE A 44 -2.25 23.45 5.86
N VAL A 45 -2.40 24.58 6.55
CA VAL A 45 -3.59 24.93 7.31
C VAL A 45 -4.80 25.07 6.39
N ASP A 46 -4.65 25.73 5.25
CA ASP A 46 -5.72 25.85 4.25
C ASP A 46 -6.11 24.48 3.71
N TYR A 47 -5.17 23.60 3.37
CA TYR A 47 -5.50 22.24 2.95
C TYR A 47 -6.26 21.46 4.04
N TRP A 48 -5.80 21.55 5.29
CA TRP A 48 -6.37 20.82 6.41
C TRP A 48 -7.75 21.36 6.84
N ILE A 49 -7.90 22.68 6.89
CA ILE A 49 -9.15 23.35 7.29
C ILE A 49 -10.17 23.32 6.15
N THR A 50 -9.78 23.65 4.92
CA THR A 50 -10.70 23.79 3.77
C THR A 50 -11.32 22.45 3.37
N ARG A 51 -10.59 21.34 3.52
CA ARG A 51 -11.13 19.99 3.26
C ARG A 51 -11.88 19.37 4.44
N ASN A 52 -12.11 20.14 5.52
CA ASN A 52 -12.79 19.68 6.74
C ASN A 52 -12.19 18.38 7.30
N THR A 53 -10.86 18.22 7.21
CA THR A 53 -10.18 16.97 7.58
C THR A 53 -10.16 16.75 9.08
N MET A 54 -10.34 17.81 9.88
CA MET A 54 -10.32 17.74 11.34
C MET A 54 -11.52 16.98 11.94
N THR A 55 -12.63 16.86 11.20
CA THR A 55 -13.82 16.14 11.67
C THR A 55 -13.94 14.73 11.09
N MET A 56 -13.06 14.35 10.16
CA MET A 56 -13.15 13.06 9.46
C MET A 56 -12.57 11.92 10.32
N ASP A 57 -13.17 10.74 10.22
CA ASP A 57 -12.53 9.52 10.73
C ASP A 57 -11.26 9.18 9.93
N MET A 58 -10.32 8.48 10.56
CA MET A 58 -9.00 8.19 9.97
C MET A 58 -9.09 7.46 8.62
N ALA A 59 -10.04 6.55 8.44
CA ALA A 59 -10.20 5.85 7.17
C ALA A 59 -10.70 6.80 6.06
N THR A 60 -11.62 7.71 6.36
CA THR A 60 -12.01 8.79 5.42
C THR A 60 -10.84 9.69 5.06
N LEU A 61 -10.06 10.09 6.06
CA LEU A 61 -8.89 10.94 5.86
C LEU A 61 -7.88 10.27 4.92
N ILE A 62 -7.49 9.02 5.23
CA ILE A 62 -6.53 8.24 4.44
C ILE A 62 -7.07 7.98 3.04
N PHE A 63 -8.34 7.65 2.90
CA PHE A 63 -8.97 7.49 1.60
C PHE A 63 -8.82 8.75 0.75
N ASN A 64 -9.18 9.91 1.28
CA ASN A 64 -9.10 11.17 0.55
C ASN A 64 -7.66 11.60 0.26
N ILE A 65 -6.71 11.25 1.13
CA ILE A 65 -5.28 11.52 0.94
C ILE A 65 -4.71 10.64 -0.15
N LEU A 66 -5.03 9.35 -0.22
CA LEU A 66 -4.41 8.46 -1.20
C LEU A 66 -5.03 8.64 -2.59
N LYS A 67 -6.35 8.75 -2.66
CA LYS A 67 -7.13 8.78 -3.91
C LYS A 67 -6.67 9.85 -4.89
N GLN A 68 -6.55 9.48 -6.16
CA GLN A 68 -6.42 10.43 -7.27
C GLN A 68 -7.61 11.41 -7.34
N HIS A 69 -7.37 12.55 -7.98
CA HIS A 69 -8.43 13.52 -8.26
C HIS A 69 -9.53 12.87 -9.11
N ASP A 70 -10.78 13.25 -8.86
CA ASP A 70 -11.98 12.79 -9.59
C ASP A 70 -12.35 11.30 -9.49
N HIS A 71 -11.51 10.46 -8.92
CA HIS A 71 -11.86 9.06 -8.63
C HIS A 71 -12.74 8.96 -7.37
N ASN A 72 -13.51 7.88 -7.23
CA ASN A 72 -14.29 7.59 -6.00
C ASN A 72 -13.86 6.26 -5.36
N TYR A 73 -12.65 5.80 -5.67
CA TYR A 73 -12.05 4.55 -5.23
C TYR A 73 -10.52 4.70 -5.20
N LEU A 74 -9.85 3.81 -4.48
CA LEU A 74 -8.40 3.63 -4.54
C LEU A 74 -8.08 2.50 -5.52
N SER A 75 -7.14 2.76 -6.42
CA SER A 75 -6.47 1.79 -7.28
C SER A 75 -5.19 1.28 -6.61
N GLN A 76 -4.56 0.27 -7.20
CA GLN A 76 -3.27 -0.26 -6.72
C GLN A 76 -2.17 0.81 -6.75
N GLU A 77 -2.17 1.66 -7.78
CA GLU A 77 -1.20 2.74 -7.97
C GLU A 77 -1.24 3.78 -6.86
N ASP A 78 -2.43 4.03 -6.28
CA ASP A 78 -2.61 5.02 -5.22
C ASP A 78 -1.87 4.66 -3.92
N PHE A 79 -1.44 3.40 -3.77
CA PHE A 79 -0.66 2.93 -2.61
C PHE A 79 0.86 3.07 -2.81
N LYS A 80 1.35 3.28 -4.03
CA LYS A 80 2.81 3.37 -4.28
C LYS A 80 3.51 4.44 -3.45
N PRO A 81 2.98 5.67 -3.31
CA PRO A 81 3.67 6.71 -2.53
C PRO A 81 3.83 6.35 -1.05
N VAL A 82 2.80 5.75 -0.44
CA VAL A 82 2.87 5.38 0.99
C VAL A 82 3.79 4.18 1.22
N LEU A 83 3.88 3.24 0.27
CA LEU A 83 4.80 2.10 0.36
C LEU A 83 6.25 2.50 0.09
N ARG A 84 6.49 3.46 -0.80
CA ARG A 84 7.83 4.05 -0.97
C ARG A 84 8.32 4.69 0.32
N GLU A 85 7.46 5.44 0.99
CA GLU A 85 7.81 6.02 2.28
C GLU A 85 8.12 4.93 3.32
N LEU A 86 7.25 3.93 3.45
CA LEU A 86 7.47 2.78 4.34
C LEU A 86 8.83 2.11 4.09
N LEU A 87 9.19 1.88 2.83
CA LEU A 87 10.46 1.26 2.44
C LEU A 87 11.69 2.09 2.83
N VAL A 88 11.60 3.42 2.81
CA VAL A 88 12.74 4.29 3.11
C VAL A 88 12.89 4.63 4.59
N SER A 89 11.82 4.60 5.37
CA SER A 89 11.85 5.04 6.78
C SER A 89 11.66 3.93 7.81
N HIS A 90 11.13 2.76 7.45
CA HIS A 90 10.88 1.70 8.43
C HIS A 90 12.18 0.93 8.76
N PRO A 91 12.61 0.85 10.04
CA PRO A 91 13.88 0.22 10.42
C PRO A 91 13.93 -1.28 10.06
N GLY A 92 12.82 -1.99 10.25
CA GLY A 92 12.69 -3.40 9.84
C GLY A 92 12.77 -3.67 8.34
N LEU A 93 12.91 -2.65 7.48
CA LEU A 93 13.08 -2.79 6.03
C LEU A 93 14.38 -2.15 5.51
N GLU A 94 15.24 -1.62 6.39
CA GLU A 94 16.47 -0.90 6.00
C GLU A 94 17.39 -1.74 5.10
N PHE A 95 17.43 -3.06 5.31
CA PHE A 95 18.24 -3.97 4.50
C PHE A 95 17.82 -4.00 3.01
N LEU A 96 16.56 -3.70 2.70
CA LEU A 96 16.04 -3.65 1.33
C LEU A 96 16.51 -2.41 0.56
N LEU A 97 17.01 -1.37 1.23
CA LEU A 97 17.50 -0.16 0.57
C LEU A 97 18.59 -0.44 -0.46
N SER A 98 19.37 -1.50 -0.24
CA SER A 98 20.43 -1.95 -1.12
C SER A 98 19.97 -2.73 -2.36
N THR A 99 18.69 -3.12 -2.42
CA THR A 99 18.13 -4.03 -3.45
C THR A 99 16.83 -3.49 -4.07
N PRO A 100 16.91 -2.54 -5.02
CA PRO A 100 15.73 -1.90 -5.63
C PRO A 100 14.71 -2.87 -6.22
N GLU A 101 15.18 -3.94 -6.87
CA GLU A 101 14.31 -4.98 -7.45
C GLU A 101 13.41 -5.63 -6.39
N PHE A 102 13.96 -5.91 -5.21
CA PHE A 102 13.19 -6.51 -4.10
C PHE A 102 12.24 -5.50 -3.46
N GLN A 103 12.57 -4.20 -3.46
CA GLN A 103 11.67 -3.15 -2.98
C GLN A 103 10.38 -3.10 -3.82
N ASP A 104 10.52 -3.11 -5.15
CA ASP A 104 9.38 -3.08 -6.06
C ASP A 104 8.50 -4.33 -5.87
N ARG A 105 9.10 -5.52 -5.78
CA ARG A 105 8.39 -6.79 -5.58
C ARG A 105 7.69 -6.86 -4.22
N TYR A 106 8.34 -6.37 -3.17
CA TYR A 106 7.74 -6.30 -1.85
C TYR A 106 6.54 -5.34 -1.86
N ALA A 107 6.70 -4.12 -2.39
CA ALA A 107 5.63 -3.14 -2.46
C ALA A 107 4.42 -3.67 -3.25
N GLU A 108 4.67 -4.26 -4.43
CA GLU A 108 3.66 -4.92 -5.27
C GLU A 108 2.91 -6.01 -4.48
N THR A 109 3.65 -6.88 -3.78
CA THR A 109 3.05 -7.94 -2.95
C THR A 109 2.18 -7.37 -1.83
N VAL A 110 2.62 -6.32 -1.14
CA VAL A 110 1.84 -5.64 -0.09
C VAL A 110 0.53 -5.10 -0.67
N VAL A 111 0.57 -4.44 -1.83
CA VAL A 111 -0.65 -3.94 -2.51
C VAL A 111 -1.59 -5.09 -2.86
N TYR A 112 -1.08 -6.18 -3.45
CA TYR A 112 -1.91 -7.34 -3.77
C TYR A 112 -2.57 -7.93 -2.52
N ARG A 113 -1.85 -8.03 -1.40
CA ARG A 113 -2.42 -8.49 -0.13
C ARG A 113 -3.50 -7.55 0.38
N ILE A 114 -3.32 -6.22 0.28
CA ILE A 114 -4.34 -5.23 0.67
C ILE A 114 -5.63 -5.45 -0.13
N PHE A 115 -5.52 -5.51 -1.46
CA PHE A 115 -6.68 -5.69 -2.33
C PHE A 115 -7.35 -7.04 -2.12
N TYR A 116 -6.57 -8.11 -1.96
CA TYR A 116 -7.09 -9.46 -1.70
C TYR A 116 -7.99 -9.53 -0.47
N TYR A 117 -7.62 -8.88 0.64
CA TYR A 117 -8.42 -8.93 1.87
C TYR A 117 -9.53 -7.87 1.93
N ILE A 118 -9.31 -6.68 1.36
CA ILE A 118 -10.18 -5.51 1.59
C ILE A 118 -11.13 -5.24 0.43
N ASN A 119 -10.67 -5.35 -0.82
CA ASN A 119 -11.52 -5.12 -1.99
C ASN A 119 -12.37 -6.37 -2.27
N ARG A 120 -13.39 -6.57 -1.43
CA ARG A 120 -14.28 -7.74 -1.44
C ARG A 120 -15.05 -7.88 -2.74
N SER A 121 -15.25 -6.78 -3.46
CA SER A 121 -15.87 -6.80 -4.79
C SER A 121 -14.95 -7.37 -5.88
N GLY A 122 -13.63 -7.44 -5.65
CA GLY A 122 -12.65 -8.02 -6.58
C GLY A 122 -12.51 -7.25 -7.89
N ASN A 123 -12.95 -5.99 -7.94
CA ASN A 123 -13.00 -5.18 -9.15
C ASN A 123 -11.78 -4.26 -9.32
N GLY A 124 -10.79 -4.33 -8.42
CA GLY A 124 -9.61 -3.46 -8.45
C GLY A 124 -9.87 -2.02 -7.99
N HIS A 125 -11.09 -1.73 -7.51
CA HIS A 125 -11.51 -0.40 -7.06
C HIS A 125 -11.90 -0.45 -5.58
N LEU A 126 -10.93 -0.20 -4.70
CA LEU A 126 -11.15 -0.23 -3.25
C LEU A 126 -11.92 1.02 -2.80
N THR A 127 -13.15 0.84 -2.36
CA THR A 127 -14.03 1.94 -1.96
C THR A 127 -13.78 2.41 -0.53
N GLN A 128 -14.14 3.65 -0.21
CA GLN A 128 -14.06 4.18 1.16
C GLN A 128 -14.80 3.30 2.18
N ARG A 129 -15.95 2.72 1.77
CA ARG A 129 -16.74 1.82 2.61
C ARG A 129 -16.00 0.52 2.91
N GLU A 130 -15.30 -0.05 1.92
CA GLU A 130 -14.46 -1.24 2.13
C GLU A 130 -13.27 -0.90 3.04
N LEU A 131 -12.61 0.24 2.83
CA LEU A 131 -11.52 0.69 3.69
C LEU A 131 -11.96 0.84 5.16
N LYS A 132 -13.12 1.46 5.41
CA LYS A 132 -13.70 1.64 6.75
C LYS A 132 -14.03 0.34 7.46
N ARG A 133 -14.40 -0.71 6.70
CA ARG A 133 -14.75 -2.03 7.24
C ARG A 133 -13.55 -2.95 7.38
N GLY A 134 -12.49 -2.67 6.62
CA GLY A 134 -11.23 -3.38 6.69
C GLY A 134 -10.42 -3.02 7.93
N ASN A 135 -9.22 -3.56 7.98
CA ASN A 135 -8.27 -3.36 9.08
C ASN A 135 -6.94 -2.75 8.61
N LEU A 136 -6.91 -2.14 7.42
CA LEU A 136 -5.70 -1.52 6.89
C LEU A 136 -5.18 -0.43 7.81
N ILE A 137 -6.06 0.44 8.29
CA ILE A 137 -5.65 1.57 9.14
C ILE A 137 -4.96 1.05 10.40
N SER A 138 -5.56 0.07 11.08
CA SER A 138 -4.94 -0.55 12.26
C SER A 138 -3.63 -1.26 11.93
N ALA A 139 -3.52 -1.92 10.78
CA ALA A 139 -2.27 -2.57 10.36
C ALA A 139 -1.15 -1.55 10.08
N MET A 140 -1.49 -0.39 9.52
CA MET A 140 -0.53 0.67 9.23
C MET A 140 -0.10 1.41 10.50
N GLN A 141 -1.01 1.62 11.45
CA GLN A 141 -0.65 2.11 12.79
C GLN A 141 0.30 1.15 13.50
N HIS A 142 0.06 -0.16 13.38
CA HIS A 142 0.95 -1.17 13.96
C HIS A 142 2.33 -1.16 13.29
N ALA A 143 2.41 -0.95 11.98
CA ALA A 143 3.68 -0.78 11.27
C ALA A 143 4.46 0.47 11.69
N ASP A 144 3.80 1.50 12.20
CA ASP A 144 4.51 2.69 12.71
C ASP A 144 5.10 2.46 14.11
N GLU A 145 4.50 1.56 14.89
CA GLU A 145 4.85 1.33 16.30
C GLU A 145 5.84 0.16 16.48
N GLU A 146 5.81 -0.82 15.56
CA GLU A 146 6.59 -2.05 15.66
C GLU A 146 7.84 -2.00 14.77
N GLU A 147 9.02 -2.00 15.39
CA GLU A 147 10.29 -1.96 14.67
C GLU A 147 10.55 -3.24 13.84
N ASP A 148 10.05 -4.39 14.30
CA ASP A 148 10.13 -5.66 13.57
C ASP A 148 8.93 -5.83 12.64
N ILE A 149 9.12 -5.47 11.37
CA ILE A 149 8.07 -5.54 10.34
C ILE A 149 7.44 -6.94 10.20
N ASN A 150 8.15 -8.01 10.59
CA ASN A 150 7.64 -9.37 10.49
C ASN A 150 6.54 -9.68 11.50
N LYS A 151 6.47 -8.95 12.61
CA LYS A 151 5.34 -9.04 13.55
C LYS A 151 4.09 -8.34 13.01
N VAL A 152 4.22 -7.48 12.00
CA VAL A 152 3.09 -6.86 11.30
C VAL A 152 2.55 -7.82 10.23
N LEU A 153 1.96 -8.92 10.70
CA LEU A 153 1.51 -10.03 9.85
C LEU A 153 0.51 -9.63 8.78
N ARG A 154 -0.32 -8.61 9.06
CA ARG A 154 -1.30 -8.07 8.11
C ARG A 154 -0.59 -7.17 7.11
N TYR A 155 -0.59 -7.60 5.86
CA TYR A 155 -0.08 -6.86 4.68
C TYR A 155 1.44 -6.69 4.62
N PHE A 156 2.10 -6.32 5.72
CA PHE A 156 3.46 -5.78 5.69
C PHE A 156 4.59 -6.77 6.05
N SER A 157 4.31 -7.91 6.67
CA SER A 157 5.38 -8.88 7.00
C SER A 157 6.25 -9.23 5.79
N TYR A 158 7.56 -9.00 5.93
CA TYR A 158 8.56 -9.32 4.92
C TYR A 158 8.74 -10.83 4.76
N GLU A 159 8.69 -11.60 5.85
CA GLU A 159 8.71 -13.07 5.79
C GLU A 159 7.58 -13.63 4.93
N HIS A 160 6.37 -13.09 5.05
CA HIS A 160 5.26 -13.49 4.17
C HIS A 160 5.54 -13.18 2.71
N PHE A 161 6.09 -12.00 2.41
CA PHE A 161 6.54 -11.68 1.06
C PHE A 161 7.60 -12.68 0.58
N TYR A 162 8.62 -12.94 1.39
CA TYR A 162 9.74 -13.80 1.00
C TYR A 162 9.30 -15.23 0.69
N VAL A 163 8.37 -15.79 1.47
CA VAL A 163 7.79 -17.11 1.20
C VAL A 163 7.04 -17.12 -0.14
N ILE A 164 6.20 -16.11 -0.40
CA ILE A 164 5.48 -15.98 -1.67
C ILE A 164 6.46 -15.85 -2.83
N TYR A 165 7.47 -14.99 -2.70
CA TYR A 165 8.48 -14.74 -3.72
C TYR A 165 9.34 -15.97 -3.99
N CYS A 166 9.79 -16.69 -2.97
CA CYS A 166 10.53 -17.95 -3.16
C CYS A 166 9.70 -18.97 -3.94
N LYS A 167 8.40 -19.10 -3.64
CA LYS A 167 7.53 -20.00 -4.39
C LYS A 167 7.29 -19.56 -5.82
N PHE A 168 7.18 -18.27 -6.07
CA PHE A 168 7.12 -17.74 -7.42
C PHE A 168 8.41 -18.06 -8.18
N TRP A 169 9.57 -17.74 -7.59
CA TRP A 169 10.88 -17.93 -8.19
C TRP A 169 11.23 -19.41 -8.43
N GLU A 170 10.76 -20.33 -7.57
CA GLU A 170 10.88 -21.78 -7.79
C GLU A 170 10.09 -22.26 -9.04
N LEU A 171 9.00 -21.58 -9.40
CA LEU A 171 8.13 -21.96 -10.50
C LEU A 171 8.51 -21.29 -11.83
N ASP A 172 8.91 -20.02 -11.78
CA ASP A 172 9.36 -19.19 -12.91
C ASP A 172 10.83 -19.52 -13.27
N THR A 173 11.01 -20.57 -14.07
CA THR A 173 12.33 -21.10 -14.42
C THR A 173 13.07 -20.30 -15.48
N ASP A 174 12.35 -19.50 -16.28
CA ASP A 174 12.88 -18.64 -17.33
C ASP A 174 13.03 -17.17 -16.89
N HIS A 175 12.58 -16.86 -15.67
CA HIS A 175 12.79 -15.58 -15.00
C HIS A 175 12.16 -14.41 -15.76
N ASP A 176 11.04 -14.66 -16.44
CA ASP A 176 10.29 -13.64 -17.18
C ASP A 176 9.21 -12.95 -16.32
N PHE A 177 9.10 -13.35 -15.05
CA PHE A 177 8.10 -12.93 -14.09
C PHE A 177 6.67 -13.26 -14.49
N LEU A 178 6.49 -14.30 -15.30
CA LEU A 178 5.22 -14.91 -15.61
C LEU A 178 5.22 -16.36 -15.11
N ILE A 179 4.02 -16.84 -14.81
CA ILE A 179 3.81 -18.24 -14.44
C ILE A 179 2.81 -18.78 -15.44
N ASP A 180 3.30 -19.64 -16.33
CA ASP A 180 2.44 -20.32 -17.27
C ASP A 180 1.74 -21.53 -16.60
N LYS A 181 0.94 -22.22 -17.41
CA LYS A 181 0.17 -23.37 -16.95
C LYS A 181 1.10 -24.52 -16.55
N GLU A 182 2.15 -24.74 -17.32
CA GLU A 182 3.15 -25.78 -17.13
C GLU A 182 3.95 -25.56 -15.84
N ASN A 183 4.31 -24.31 -15.52
CA ASN A 183 4.93 -23.93 -14.26
C ASN A 183 4.00 -24.27 -13.08
N LEU A 184 2.75 -23.82 -13.10
CA LEU A 184 1.86 -23.96 -11.93
C LEU A 184 1.28 -25.39 -11.76
N ILE A 185 1.30 -26.26 -12.78
CA ILE A 185 1.05 -27.71 -12.60
C ILE A 185 2.09 -28.35 -11.66
N ARG A 186 3.34 -27.84 -11.66
CA ARG A 186 4.41 -28.35 -10.79
C ARG A 186 4.22 -27.92 -9.33
N TYR A 187 3.36 -26.95 -9.06
CA TYR A 187 3.08 -26.46 -7.72
C TYR A 187 2.41 -27.53 -6.85
N GLY A 188 2.93 -27.70 -5.63
CA GLY A 188 2.41 -28.66 -4.65
C GLY A 188 2.49 -30.13 -5.10
N SER A 189 3.49 -30.50 -5.90
CA SER A 189 3.64 -31.88 -6.42
C SER A 189 2.44 -32.35 -7.26
N HIS A 190 1.87 -31.47 -8.10
CA HIS A 190 0.63 -31.71 -8.86
C HIS A 190 -0.65 -31.76 -8.01
N ALA A 191 -0.65 -31.21 -6.79
CA ALA A 191 -1.84 -31.15 -5.95
C ALA A 191 -2.97 -30.28 -6.55
N LEU A 192 -2.64 -29.32 -7.41
CA LEU A 192 -3.63 -28.58 -8.20
C LEU A 192 -4.04 -29.40 -9.42
N HIS A 193 -5.07 -30.23 -9.25
CA HIS A 193 -5.65 -30.99 -10.35
C HIS A 193 -6.21 -30.04 -11.43
N ILE A 194 -6.10 -30.43 -12.71
CA ILE A 194 -6.47 -29.59 -13.86
C ILE A 194 -7.93 -29.08 -13.86
N GLY A 195 -8.81 -29.71 -13.07
CA GLY A 195 -10.20 -29.29 -12.85
C GLY A 195 -10.37 -28.06 -11.97
N LEU A 196 -9.57 -27.93 -10.90
CA LEU A 196 -9.54 -26.74 -10.04
C LEU A 196 -8.98 -25.53 -10.80
N TRP A 197 -8.09 -25.80 -11.75
CA TRP A 197 -7.54 -24.81 -12.66
C TRP A 197 -8.55 -24.25 -13.65
N THR A 198 -9.36 -25.11 -14.28
CA THR A 198 -10.45 -24.64 -15.15
C THR A 198 -11.47 -23.80 -14.40
N GLU A 199 -11.75 -24.14 -13.13
CA GLU A 199 -12.59 -23.29 -12.27
C GLU A 199 -11.90 -21.98 -11.89
N PHE A 200 -10.61 -22.01 -11.55
CA PHE A 200 -9.84 -20.82 -11.17
C PHE A 200 -9.77 -19.80 -12.32
N LEU A 201 -9.43 -20.26 -13.54
CA LEU A 201 -9.41 -19.44 -14.75
C LEU A 201 -10.79 -18.87 -15.10
N HIS A 202 -11.84 -19.69 -15.06
CA HIS A 202 -13.20 -19.23 -15.37
C HIS A 202 -13.70 -18.19 -14.34
N ARG A 203 -13.31 -18.32 -13.07
CA ARG A 203 -13.80 -17.46 -11.99
C ARG A 203 -13.00 -16.17 -11.80
N PHE A 204 -11.71 -16.16 -12.14
CA PHE A 204 -10.84 -14.99 -11.94
C PHE A 204 -10.39 -14.30 -13.24
N LEU A 205 -10.24 -15.03 -14.35
CA LEU A 205 -9.78 -14.46 -15.64
C LEU A 205 -10.90 -14.40 -16.70
N GLY A 206 -12.02 -15.07 -16.47
CA GLY A 206 -13.17 -15.13 -17.39
C GLY A 206 -13.95 -13.83 -17.60
N ASN A 207 -13.59 -12.72 -16.94
CA ASN A 207 -14.23 -11.40 -17.13
C ASN A 207 -13.32 -10.35 -17.81
N SER A 208 -12.08 -10.69 -18.19
CA SER A 208 -11.14 -9.73 -18.79
C SER A 208 -11.10 -9.78 -20.32
N GLN A 209 -12.02 -10.48 -20.97
CA GLN A 209 -12.26 -10.43 -22.43
C GLN A 209 -13.67 -9.91 -22.70
N ALA A 210 -13.94 -8.69 -22.23
CA ALA A 210 -15.09 -7.90 -22.65
C ALA A 210 -14.76 -6.40 -22.55
N ARG A 211 -13.74 -5.97 -23.31
CA ARG A 211 -13.64 -4.68 -24.02
C ARG A 211 -12.31 -4.58 -24.74
#